data_AF-A0A414SF75-F1
#
_entry.id   AF-A0A414SF75-F1
#
_cell.length_a   1.000
_cell.length_b   1.000
_cell.length_c   1.000
_cell.angle_alpha   90.00
_cell.angle_beta   90.00
_cell.angle_gamma   90.00
#
_symmetry.space_group_name_H-M   'P 1'
#
loop_
_entity.id
_entity.type
_entity.pdbx_description
1 polymer ?
#
loop_
_entity_poly.entity_id
_entity_poly.type
_entity_poly.pdbx_seq_one_letter_code
_entity_poly.pdbx_strand_id
1 'polypeptide(L)'
;MQTNNFQELIKEYEAHCQNTSTQEYTDILYELSFSIACAVLKITVLKTGNPQLADLKSELCKDYSTLRLVNSGTVTDSRDLEYLIRNPLGDGMDLVHTASATLINQTKQHGNIVGFMESPYKERRLKKKVWIKKADSVNGWETVETTPIQEVYKSVRREIENSRAMSTDARNGYTYLEEIAQDGETGEKTQVYKRLIKYADLGGCAMVSPYDSVENTVLNHSIGRQGTLYSADISTAQNIDQMIECLSLTQKQSVILHLRLSGYGFKAISTYLGITSEAARSTMKGVQKKAISALQLPDYLIEQLQTVNHNNKLTNNDKATIKQMFDDGYTMAYIAEQFNVSKMTISRVINGRKDRQVGK
;
A
#
# COMPACT_ATOMS: atom_id res chain seq x y z
N MET A 1 -3.29 2.39 35.10
CA MET A 1 -1.91 1.90 35.11
C MET A 1 -0.98 3.10 35.14
N GLN A 2 -0.36 3.37 36.30
CA GLN A 2 0.81 4.24 36.33
C GLN A 2 1.86 3.57 35.44
N THR A 3 2.34 4.30 34.44
CA THR A 3 3.58 3.93 33.74
C THR A 3 4.66 3.81 34.81
N ASN A 4 5.09 2.58 35.11
CA ASN A 4 6.39 2.35 35.73
C ASN A 4 7.40 3.22 34.99
N ASN A 5 8.30 3.86 35.73
CA ASN A 5 9.26 4.78 35.15
C ASN A 5 10.00 4.02 34.04
N PHE A 6 9.90 4.47 32.80
CA PHE A 6 10.43 3.73 31.64
C PHE A 6 11.94 3.48 31.80
N GLN A 7 12.62 4.39 32.48
CA GLN A 7 14.03 4.27 32.83
C GLN A 7 14.31 3.16 33.85
N GLU A 8 13.39 2.87 34.77
CA GLU A 8 13.50 1.75 35.71
C GLU A 8 13.36 0.42 34.97
N LEU A 9 12.37 0.27 34.10
CA LEU A 9 12.20 -0.95 33.29
C LEU A 9 13.41 -1.22 32.37
N ILE A 10 14.01 -0.17 31.80
CA ILE A 10 15.24 -0.32 31.01
C ILE A 10 16.39 -0.80 31.91
N LYS A 11 16.59 -0.18 33.08
CA LYS A 11 17.65 -0.57 34.01
C LYS A 11 17.49 -1.99 34.52
N GLU A 12 16.26 -2.39 34.85
CA GLU A 12 15.94 -3.77 35.26
C GLU A 12 16.23 -4.76 34.12
N TYR A 13 15.83 -4.43 32.90
CA TYR A 13 16.17 -5.26 31.75
C TYR A 13 17.69 -5.40 31.56
N GLU A 14 18.43 -4.30 31.60
CA GLU A 14 19.89 -4.30 31.45
C GLU A 14 20.58 -5.11 32.55
N ALA A 15 20.09 -5.06 33.79
CA ALA A 15 20.64 -5.83 34.90
C ALA A 15 20.43 -7.34 34.77
N HIS A 16 19.36 -7.77 34.10
CA HIS A 16 18.98 -9.20 34.00
C HIS A 16 19.19 -9.80 32.60
N CYS A 17 19.54 -9.01 31.58
CA CYS A 17 19.66 -9.46 30.18
C CYS A 17 20.75 -10.52 29.92
N GLN A 18 21.64 -10.76 30.90
CA GLN A 18 22.65 -11.81 30.85
C GLN A 18 22.10 -13.19 31.26
N ASN A 19 20.98 -13.24 32.00
CA ASN A 19 20.42 -14.44 32.60
C ASN A 19 19.16 -14.93 31.86
N THR A 20 19.32 -15.22 30.56
CA THR A 20 18.20 -15.46 29.63
C THR A 20 17.36 -16.71 29.92
N SER A 21 17.79 -17.59 30.83
CA SER A 21 17.08 -18.81 31.21
C SER A 21 16.14 -18.65 32.41
N THR A 22 16.08 -17.45 33.00
CA THR A 22 15.29 -17.21 34.21
C THR A 22 13.86 -16.76 33.86
N GLN A 23 12.90 -17.14 34.70
CA GLN A 23 11.53 -16.62 34.63
C GLN A 23 11.52 -15.10 34.83
N GLU A 24 12.35 -14.61 35.75
CA GLU A 24 12.54 -13.19 36.04
C GLU A 24 12.94 -12.39 34.78
N TYR A 25 13.93 -12.87 34.01
CA TYR A 25 14.29 -12.25 32.74
C TYR A 25 13.12 -12.21 31.75
N THR A 26 12.37 -13.31 31.67
CA THR A 26 11.22 -13.42 30.76
C THR A 26 10.12 -12.43 31.13
N ASP A 27 9.83 -12.28 32.42
CA ASP A 27 8.84 -11.35 32.95
C ASP A 27 9.25 -9.89 32.72
N ILE A 28 10.52 -9.55 32.99
CA ILE A 28 11.08 -8.20 32.76
C ILE A 28 11.06 -7.85 31.27
N LEU A 29 11.49 -8.78 30.40
CA LEU A 29 11.47 -8.59 28.95
C LEU A 29 10.04 -8.35 28.47
N TYR A 30 9.08 -9.13 28.97
CA TYR A 30 7.68 -9.01 28.61
C TYR A 30 7.08 -7.67 29.07
N GLU A 31 7.35 -7.25 30.30
CA GLU A 31 6.84 -5.98 30.85
C GLU A 31 7.42 -4.75 30.12
N LEU A 32 8.73 -4.76 29.85
CA LEU A 32 9.37 -3.70 29.05
C LEU A 32 8.79 -3.66 27.63
N SER A 33 8.67 -4.81 26.98
CA SER A 33 8.15 -4.92 25.60
C SER A 33 6.71 -4.46 25.49
N PHE A 34 5.86 -4.83 26.46
CA PHE A 34 4.49 -4.35 26.55
C PHE A 34 4.43 -2.83 26.74
N SER A 35 5.25 -2.29 27.66
CA SER A 35 5.32 -0.86 27.93
C SER A 35 5.75 -0.06 26.70
N ILE A 36 6.74 -0.57 25.95
CA ILE A 36 7.17 -0.04 24.65
C ILE A 36 6.00 -0.04 23.65
N ALA A 37 5.34 -1.19 23.45
CA ALA A 37 4.24 -1.33 22.51
C ALA A 37 3.10 -0.34 22.81
N CYS A 38 2.65 -0.27 24.06
CA CYS A 38 1.61 0.67 24.49
C CYS A 38 2.02 2.13 24.32
N ALA A 39 3.27 2.49 24.61
CA ALA A 39 3.76 3.86 24.47
C ALA A 39 3.81 4.31 23.01
N VAL A 40 4.37 3.48 22.12
CA VAL A 40 4.45 3.78 20.68
C VAL A 40 3.03 3.87 20.11
N LEU A 41 2.16 2.90 20.41
CA LEU A 41 0.79 2.87 19.93
C LEU A 41 -0.02 4.09 20.40
N LYS A 42 0.13 4.49 21.68
CA LYS A 42 -0.49 5.72 22.22
C LYS A 42 -0.05 6.96 21.44
N ILE A 43 1.24 7.11 21.17
CA ILE A 43 1.75 8.26 20.40
C ILE A 43 1.22 8.23 18.96
N THR A 44 1.14 7.05 18.33
CA THR A 44 0.62 6.91 16.97
C THR A 44 -0.86 7.27 16.90
N VAL A 45 -1.69 6.77 17.83
CA VAL A 45 -3.12 7.13 17.94
C VAL A 45 -3.30 8.64 18.09
N LEU A 46 -2.51 9.29 18.95
CA LEU A 46 -2.58 10.75 19.15
C LEU A 46 -2.22 11.53 17.87
N LYS A 47 -1.32 11.00 17.04
CA LYS A 47 -0.89 11.66 15.80
C LYS A 47 -1.84 11.43 14.64
N THR A 48 -2.41 10.23 14.51
CA THR A 48 -3.23 9.85 13.36
C THR A 48 -4.72 10.07 13.60
N GLY A 49 -5.18 10.04 14.85
CA GLY A 49 -6.60 10.05 15.19
C GLY A 49 -7.37 8.81 14.72
N ASN A 50 -6.66 7.72 14.36
CA ASN A 50 -7.29 6.52 13.82
C ASN A 50 -8.01 5.72 14.94
N PRO A 51 -9.35 5.53 14.84
CA PRO A 51 -10.11 4.80 15.86
C PRO A 51 -9.73 3.32 15.94
N GLN A 52 -9.36 2.67 14.83
CA GLN A 52 -8.98 1.25 14.84
C GLN A 52 -7.69 1.01 15.64
N LEU A 53 -6.76 1.97 15.64
CA LEU A 53 -5.58 1.89 16.49
C LEU A 53 -5.89 2.12 17.97
N ALA A 54 -6.95 2.88 18.27
CA ALA A 54 -7.42 3.04 19.65
C ALA A 54 -8.05 1.74 20.18
N ASP A 55 -8.81 1.05 19.32
CA ASP A 55 -9.38 -0.26 19.63
C ASP A 55 -8.28 -1.32 19.85
N LEU A 56 -7.31 -1.41 18.93
CA LEU A 56 -6.14 -2.28 19.04
C LEU A 56 -5.38 -2.07 20.37
N LYS A 57 -5.26 -0.82 20.82
CA LYS A 57 -4.63 -0.49 22.10
C LYS A 57 -5.45 -1.02 23.28
N SER A 58 -6.77 -0.89 23.22
CA SER A 58 -7.66 -1.39 24.27
C SER A 58 -7.61 -2.91 24.36
N GLU A 59 -7.58 -3.59 23.21
CA GLU A 59 -7.42 -5.05 23.10
C GLU A 59 -6.09 -5.50 23.68
N LEU A 60 -4.97 -4.87 23.28
CA LEU A 60 -3.64 -5.21 23.81
C LEU A 60 -3.59 -5.10 25.36
N CYS A 61 -4.17 -4.05 25.94
CA CYS A 61 -4.22 -3.90 27.40
C CYS A 61 -5.05 -5.00 28.07
N LYS A 62 -6.15 -5.42 27.43
CA LYS A 62 -7.00 -6.51 27.90
C LYS A 62 -6.24 -7.83 27.85
N ASP A 63 -5.57 -8.12 26.74
CA ASP A 63 -4.80 -9.34 26.51
C ASP A 63 -3.63 -9.48 27.50
N TYR A 64 -2.92 -8.39 27.76
CA TYR A 64 -1.88 -8.36 28.79
C TYR A 64 -2.44 -8.67 30.18
N SER A 65 -3.59 -8.09 30.53
CA SER A 65 -4.25 -8.34 31.81
C SER A 65 -4.71 -9.80 31.94
N THR A 66 -5.25 -10.36 30.85
CA THR A 66 -5.60 -11.78 30.72
C THR A 66 -4.40 -12.68 30.98
N LEU A 67 -3.28 -12.46 30.28
CA LEU A 67 -2.09 -13.28 30.42
C LEU A 67 -1.47 -13.20 31.82
N ARG A 68 -1.49 -12.01 32.42
CA ARG A 68 -1.01 -11.83 33.79
C ARG A 68 -1.84 -12.63 34.81
N LEU A 69 -3.17 -12.69 34.64
CA LEU A 69 -4.06 -13.47 35.52
C LEU A 69 -3.84 -14.98 35.41
N VAL A 70 -3.52 -15.47 34.20
CA VAL A 70 -3.14 -16.87 33.97
C VAL A 70 -1.80 -17.15 34.64
N ASN A 71 -0.79 -16.31 34.39
CA ASN A 71 0.56 -16.50 34.95
C ASN A 71 0.62 -16.37 36.48
N SER A 72 -0.30 -15.63 37.12
CA SER A 72 -0.36 -15.54 38.58
C SER A 72 -0.97 -16.76 39.27
N GLY A 73 -1.40 -17.80 38.52
CA GLY A 73 -2.02 -19.01 39.08
C GLY A 73 -3.36 -18.76 39.78
N THR A 74 -3.94 -17.58 39.60
CA THR A 74 -5.25 -17.19 40.13
C THR A 74 -6.41 -17.92 39.43
N VAL A 75 -6.13 -18.42 38.23
CA VAL A 75 -6.97 -19.33 37.48
C VAL A 75 -6.22 -20.68 37.50
N THR A 76 -6.91 -21.78 37.79
CA THR A 76 -6.31 -23.12 37.97
C THR A 76 -6.25 -23.86 36.63
N ASP A 77 -5.23 -24.69 36.39
CA ASP A 77 -4.87 -25.37 35.11
C ASP A 77 -6.00 -25.77 34.14
N SER A 78 -7.17 -26.23 34.62
CA SER A 78 -8.31 -26.58 33.73
C SER A 78 -9.08 -25.36 33.20
N ARG A 79 -9.08 -24.26 33.95
CA ARG A 79 -9.72 -22.99 33.58
C ARG A 79 -8.82 -22.13 32.73
N ASP A 80 -7.50 -22.24 32.81
CA ASP A 80 -6.56 -21.42 32.01
C ASP A 80 -6.67 -21.72 30.52
N LEU A 81 -6.62 -23.02 30.17
CA LEU A 81 -6.75 -23.44 28.79
C LEU A 81 -8.14 -23.11 28.23
N GLU A 82 -9.20 -23.36 29.01
CA GLU A 82 -10.57 -23.02 28.64
C GLU A 82 -10.77 -21.50 28.50
N TYR A 83 -10.10 -20.71 29.33
CA TYR A 83 -10.14 -19.26 29.28
C TYR A 83 -9.42 -18.70 28.05
N LEU A 84 -8.24 -19.24 27.70
CA LEU A 84 -7.50 -18.89 26.49
C LEU A 84 -8.22 -19.31 25.20
N ILE A 85 -8.89 -20.47 25.21
CA ILE A 85 -9.74 -20.92 24.09
C ILE A 85 -10.91 -19.94 23.88
N ARG A 86 -11.49 -19.40 24.96
CA ARG A 86 -12.63 -18.47 24.91
C ARG A 86 -12.22 -17.01 24.67
N ASN A 87 -10.99 -16.64 25.01
CA ASN A 87 -10.45 -15.29 24.88
C ASN A 87 -9.13 -15.35 24.09
N PRO A 88 -9.21 -15.50 22.75
CA PRO A 88 -8.02 -15.47 21.91
C PRO A 88 -7.32 -14.12 22.03
N LEU A 89 -6.00 -14.15 22.03
CA LEU A 89 -5.17 -12.95 21.99
C LEU A 89 -5.29 -12.28 20.62
N GLY A 90 -5.38 -10.96 20.61
CA GLY A 90 -5.48 -10.16 19.39
C GLY A 90 -4.13 -9.78 18.79
N ASP A 91 -4.20 -9.16 17.61
CA ASP A 91 -3.06 -8.68 16.81
C ASP A 91 -2.14 -7.71 17.58
N GLY A 92 -2.61 -7.12 18.68
CA GLY A 92 -1.81 -6.24 19.53
C GLY A 92 -0.59 -6.94 20.14
N MET A 93 -0.68 -8.25 20.37
CA MET A 93 0.42 -9.04 20.94
C MET A 93 1.63 -9.15 20.00
N ASP A 94 1.44 -9.03 18.69
CA ASP A 94 2.54 -9.01 17.72
C ASP A 94 3.45 -7.81 17.95
N LEU A 95 2.91 -6.68 18.40
CA LEU A 95 3.71 -5.50 18.76
C LEU A 95 4.64 -5.78 19.94
N VAL A 96 4.17 -6.56 20.92
CA VAL A 96 4.95 -6.97 22.10
C VAL A 96 6.04 -7.94 21.66
N HIS A 97 5.71 -8.92 20.82
CA HIS A 97 6.69 -9.88 20.31
C HIS A 97 7.76 -9.22 19.44
N THR A 98 7.38 -8.25 18.59
CA THR A 98 8.33 -7.45 17.80
C THR A 98 9.26 -6.63 18.69
N ALA A 99 8.74 -6.03 19.77
CA ALA A 99 9.57 -5.34 20.75
C ALA A 99 10.55 -6.32 21.43
N SER A 100 10.08 -7.46 21.92
CA SER A 100 10.89 -8.50 22.57
C SER A 100 12.01 -9.01 21.66
N ALA A 101 11.67 -9.36 20.41
CA ALA A 101 12.63 -9.86 19.44
C ALA A 101 13.68 -8.79 19.09
N THR A 102 13.27 -7.53 18.94
CA THR A 102 14.19 -6.45 18.65
C THR A 102 15.12 -6.17 19.84
N LEU A 103 14.61 -6.20 21.08
CA LEU A 103 15.42 -6.08 22.30
C LEU A 103 16.50 -7.16 22.37
N ILE A 104 16.12 -8.43 22.14
CA ILE A 104 17.06 -9.56 22.13
C ILE A 104 18.13 -9.37 21.05
N ASN A 105 17.73 -8.95 19.85
CA ASN A 105 18.68 -8.73 18.74
C ASN A 105 19.64 -7.59 19.03
N GLN A 106 19.14 -6.47 19.55
CA GLN A 106 19.94 -5.32 19.93
C GLN A 106 20.95 -5.67 21.05
N THR A 107 20.52 -6.45 22.04
CA THR A 107 21.39 -6.96 23.12
C THR A 107 22.52 -7.83 22.56
N LYS A 108 22.21 -8.72 21.60
CA LYS A 108 23.23 -9.57 20.96
C LYS A 108 24.25 -8.78 20.14
N GLN A 109 23.83 -7.69 19.50
CA GLN A 109 24.66 -6.91 18.58
C GLN A 109 25.49 -5.84 19.30
N HIS A 110 24.93 -5.18 20.30
CA HIS A 110 25.52 -3.97 20.90
C HIS A 110 25.91 -4.14 22.37
N GLY A 111 25.66 -5.32 22.95
CA GLY A 111 26.13 -5.70 24.27
C GLY A 111 25.01 -5.86 25.30
N ASN A 112 25.41 -6.24 26.50
CA ASN A 112 24.55 -6.61 27.62
C ASN A 112 25.05 -6.00 28.95
N ILE A 113 25.73 -4.86 28.85
CA ILE A 113 26.30 -4.12 29.99
C ILE A 113 25.32 -3.00 30.34
N VAL A 114 25.14 -2.72 31.63
CA VAL A 114 24.28 -1.61 32.10
C VAL A 114 24.61 -0.30 31.38
N GLY A 115 23.59 0.36 30.85
CA GLY A 115 23.66 1.57 30.03
C GLY A 115 23.77 1.34 28.52
N PHE A 116 23.86 0.10 28.03
CA PHE A 116 24.00 -0.15 26.59
C PHE A 116 22.76 0.29 25.80
N MET A 117 21.55 0.23 26.38
CA MET A 117 20.31 0.52 25.66
C MET A 117 20.20 1.98 25.20
N GLU A 118 20.86 2.88 25.92
CA GLU A 118 20.92 4.32 25.63
C GLU A 118 22.27 4.75 25.06
N SER A 119 23.22 3.83 24.90
CA SER A 119 24.55 4.13 24.36
C SER A 119 24.47 4.38 22.85
N PRO A 120 24.88 5.56 22.35
CA PRO A 120 24.76 5.89 20.94
C PRO A 120 25.76 5.10 20.10
N TYR A 121 25.30 4.66 18.94
CA TYR A 121 26.14 4.06 17.90
C TYR A 121 25.77 4.62 16.52
N LYS A 122 26.69 4.45 15.57
CA LYS A 122 26.49 4.88 14.19
C LYS A 122 25.93 3.71 13.38
N GLU A 123 24.76 3.92 12.79
CA GLU A 123 24.13 2.96 11.89
C GLU A 123 24.03 3.55 10.50
N ARG A 124 24.46 2.80 9.50
CA ARG A 124 24.34 3.19 8.10
C ARG A 124 23.00 2.67 7.56
N ARG A 125 22.17 3.58 7.06
CA ARG A 125 20.81 3.26 6.59
C ARG A 125 20.39 4.13 5.40
N LEU A 126 19.31 3.76 4.74
CA LEU A 126 18.76 4.54 3.63
C LEU A 126 18.09 5.85 4.10
N LYS A 127 18.32 6.93 3.34
CA LYS A 127 17.66 8.23 3.53
C LYS A 127 16.16 8.10 3.31
N LYS A 128 15.37 8.69 4.21
CA LYS A 128 13.90 8.75 4.09
C LYS A 128 13.38 9.44 2.82
N LYS A 129 14.18 10.29 2.17
CA LYS A 129 13.76 11.16 1.05
C LYS A 129 14.22 10.71 -0.35
N VAL A 130 15.08 9.72 -0.46
CA VAL A 130 15.54 9.27 -1.78
C VAL A 130 14.57 8.20 -2.23
N TRP A 131 13.68 8.46 -3.19
CA TRP A 131 13.14 7.49 -4.16
C TRP A 131 12.18 8.18 -5.14
N ILE A 132 12.67 9.23 -5.83
CA ILE A 132 12.05 9.76 -7.05
C ILE A 132 13.15 9.98 -8.09
N LYS A 133 13.86 8.90 -8.47
CA LYS A 133 14.64 8.65 -9.72
C LYS A 133 15.89 7.79 -9.46
N LYS A 134 16.13 6.79 -10.32
CA LYS A 134 17.27 5.83 -10.27
C LYS A 134 18.64 6.53 -10.35
N ALA A 135 18.72 7.66 -11.03
CA ALA A 135 19.95 8.46 -11.16
C ALA A 135 20.37 9.13 -9.84
N ASP A 136 19.43 9.41 -8.94
CA ASP A 136 19.68 10.11 -7.67
C ASP A 136 19.96 9.12 -6.52
N SER A 137 19.83 7.81 -6.75
CA SER A 137 20.02 6.74 -5.76
C SER A 137 21.49 6.52 -5.35
N VAL A 138 22.45 7.12 -6.06
CA VAL A 138 23.90 6.97 -5.78
C VAL A 138 24.28 7.51 -4.40
N ASN A 139 23.53 8.49 -3.86
CA ASN A 139 23.73 9.06 -2.52
C ASN A 139 22.60 8.67 -1.53
N GLY A 140 21.99 7.50 -1.74
CA GLY A 140 20.81 7.01 -1.02
C GLY A 140 21.03 6.62 0.43
N TRP A 141 22.28 6.37 0.84
CA TRP A 141 22.64 5.94 2.19
C TRP A 141 23.15 7.11 3.04
N GLU A 142 22.90 7.05 4.33
CA GLU A 142 23.40 7.98 5.34
C GLU A 142 23.81 7.23 6.60
N THR A 143 24.85 7.72 7.28
CA THR A 143 25.22 7.27 8.61
C THR A 143 24.51 8.16 9.62
N VAL A 144 23.66 7.56 10.45
CA VAL A 144 22.86 8.25 11.46
C VAL A 144 23.24 7.71 12.83
N GLU A 145 23.37 8.61 13.79
CA GLU A 145 23.52 8.25 15.19
C GLU A 145 22.17 7.78 15.76
N THR A 146 22.16 6.62 16.41
CA THR A 146 20.97 6.01 17.01
C THR A 146 21.36 5.32 18.31
N THR A 147 20.36 4.83 19.05
CA THR A 147 20.56 4.01 20.26
C THR A 147 19.75 2.71 20.13
N PRO A 148 20.12 1.63 20.83
CA PRO A 148 19.38 0.38 20.78
C PRO A 148 17.89 0.54 21.10
N ILE A 149 17.55 1.31 22.14
CA ILE A 149 16.13 1.57 22.49
C ILE A 149 15.36 2.30 21.39
N GLN A 150 16.02 3.21 20.66
CA GLN A 150 15.40 3.90 19.52
C GLN A 150 15.10 2.96 18.36
N GLU A 151 15.95 1.97 18.09
CA GLU A 151 15.65 0.95 17.07
C GLU A 151 14.47 0.05 17.49
N VAL A 152 14.33 -0.28 18.79
CA VAL A 152 13.15 -0.98 19.28
C VAL A 152 11.87 -0.16 19.03
N TYR A 153 11.86 1.13 19.37
CA TYR A 153 10.72 2.01 19.08
C TYR A 153 10.42 2.12 17.58
N LYS A 154 11.45 2.17 16.73
CA LYS A 154 11.28 2.22 15.27
C LYS A 154 10.70 0.92 14.74
N SER A 155 11.17 -0.23 15.24
CA SER A 155 10.68 -1.57 14.87
C SER A 155 9.19 -1.72 15.19
N VAL A 156 8.78 -1.38 16.42
CA VAL A 156 7.37 -1.40 16.83
C VAL A 156 6.54 -0.43 16.01
N ARG A 157 7.07 0.76 15.68
CA ARG A 157 6.35 1.71 14.83
C ARG A 157 6.12 1.16 13.42
N ARG A 158 7.13 0.51 12.82
CA ARG A 158 7.00 -0.14 11.51
C ARG A 158 5.95 -1.24 11.55
N GLU A 159 5.91 -2.02 12.62
CA GLU A 159 4.89 -3.06 12.81
C GLU A 159 3.48 -2.46 12.88
N ILE A 160 3.30 -1.35 13.61
CA ILE A 160 2.03 -0.63 13.63
C ILE A 160 1.65 -0.13 12.23
N GLU A 161 2.60 0.43 11.47
CA GLU A 161 2.37 0.89 10.09
C GLU A 161 1.95 -0.26 9.16
N ASN A 162 2.47 -1.47 9.37
CA ASN A 162 2.12 -2.68 8.62
C ASN A 162 0.86 -3.39 9.15
N SER A 163 0.39 -3.01 10.34
CA SER A 163 -0.77 -3.65 10.97
C SER A 163 -2.05 -3.41 10.16
N ARG A 164 -2.97 -4.37 10.24
CA ARG A 164 -4.30 -4.25 9.63
C ARG A 164 -5.07 -3.01 10.14
N ALA A 165 -4.82 -2.58 11.38
CA ALA A 165 -5.45 -1.38 11.96
C ALA A 165 -4.98 -0.07 11.31
N MET A 166 -3.81 -0.07 10.65
CA MET A 166 -3.34 1.03 9.80
C MET A 166 -3.77 0.92 8.34
N SER A 167 -4.35 -0.22 7.95
CA SER A 167 -4.89 -0.46 6.61
C SER A 167 -6.21 0.28 6.41
N THR A 168 -6.16 1.61 6.41
CA THR A 168 -7.21 2.45 5.84
C THR A 168 -7.11 2.40 4.33
N ASP A 169 -8.22 2.03 3.67
CA ASP A 169 -8.45 1.94 2.22
C ASP A 169 -7.17 1.74 1.38
N ALA A 170 -6.89 0.49 0.99
CA ALA A 170 -5.74 0.11 0.15
C ALA A 170 -5.67 0.84 -1.22
N ARG A 171 -6.64 1.71 -1.53
CA ARG A 171 -6.69 2.63 -2.68
C ARG A 171 -5.71 3.79 -2.58
N ASN A 172 -4.48 3.58 -2.11
CA ASN A 172 -3.43 4.53 -2.42
C ASN A 172 -3.22 4.47 -3.93
N GLY A 173 -3.49 5.55 -4.67
CA GLY A 173 -3.42 5.59 -6.13
C GLY A 173 -2.00 5.48 -6.71
N TYR A 174 -1.07 4.92 -5.94
CA TYR A 174 0.33 4.71 -6.25
C TYR A 174 0.71 3.24 -6.06
N THR A 175 1.29 2.65 -7.09
CA THR A 175 1.88 1.32 -7.06
C THR A 175 3.36 1.44 -6.71
N TYR A 176 3.84 0.54 -5.87
CA TYR A 176 5.25 0.44 -5.51
C TYR A 176 5.81 -0.90 -6.01
N LEU A 177 7.04 -0.88 -6.51
CA LEU A 177 7.81 -2.09 -6.76
C LEU A 177 8.73 -2.34 -5.59
N GLU A 178 8.68 -3.56 -5.09
CA GLU A 178 9.72 -4.07 -4.22
C GLU A 178 11.04 -4.18 -5.00
N GLU A 179 12.13 -3.70 -4.41
CA GLU A 179 13.49 -3.85 -4.93
C GLU A 179 14.42 -4.12 -3.74
N ILE A 180 15.49 -4.89 -3.95
CA ILE A 180 16.53 -5.08 -2.95
C ILE A 180 17.62 -4.06 -3.24
N ALA A 181 17.73 -3.03 -2.40
CA ALA A 181 18.85 -2.11 -2.44
C ALA A 181 20.03 -2.73 -1.68
N GLN A 182 21.21 -2.72 -2.30
CA GLN A 182 22.44 -3.14 -1.65
C GLN A 182 23.28 -1.91 -1.30
N ASP A 183 23.79 -1.85 -0.08
CA ASP A 183 24.77 -0.85 0.31
C ASP A 183 26.12 -1.18 -0.35
N GLY A 184 26.67 -0.22 -1.09
CA GLY A 184 27.96 -0.39 -1.76
C GLY A 184 29.15 -0.47 -0.80
N GLU A 185 29.00 -0.02 0.45
CA GLU A 185 30.08 -0.04 1.45
C GLU A 185 30.02 -1.27 2.36
N THR A 186 28.85 -1.64 2.87
CA THR A 186 28.70 -2.75 3.82
C THR A 186 28.25 -4.06 3.16
N GLY A 187 27.72 -3.99 1.93
CA GLY A 187 27.11 -5.12 1.24
C GLY A 187 25.75 -5.51 1.82
N GLU A 188 25.22 -4.79 2.80
CA GLU A 188 23.93 -5.07 3.42
C GLU A 188 22.79 -4.90 2.41
N LYS A 189 21.84 -5.85 2.42
CA LYS A 189 20.67 -5.86 1.54
C LYS A 189 19.47 -5.35 2.32
N THR A 190 18.84 -4.29 1.82
CA THR A 190 17.62 -3.72 2.39
C THR A 190 16.51 -3.73 1.36
N GLN A 191 15.34 -4.23 1.78
CA GLN A 191 14.12 -4.18 0.98
C GLN A 191 13.63 -2.74 0.89
N VAL A 192 13.40 -2.26 -0.33
CA VAL A 192 12.94 -0.90 -0.61
C VAL A 192 11.72 -0.93 -1.53
N TYR A 193 10.88 0.08 -1.40
CA TYR A 193 9.68 0.24 -2.23
C TYR A 193 9.84 1.45 -3.14
N LYS A 194 10.15 1.18 -4.41
CA LYS A 194 10.25 2.21 -5.44
C LYS A 194 8.85 2.58 -5.90
N ARG A 195 8.46 3.84 -5.71
CA ARG A 195 7.22 4.34 -6.28
C ARG A 195 7.30 4.32 -7.81
N LEU A 196 6.34 3.64 -8.44
CA LEU A 196 6.16 3.73 -9.87
C LEU A 196 5.60 5.11 -10.23
N ILE A 197 6.04 5.63 -11.36
CA ILE A 197 5.52 6.86 -11.96
C ILE A 197 4.16 6.49 -12.59
N LYS A 198 3.20 6.09 -11.75
CA LYS A 198 1.85 5.56 -12.00
C LYS A 198 1.61 5.04 -13.42
N TYR A 199 1.48 3.74 -13.65
CA TYR A 199 0.98 3.15 -14.91
C TYR A 199 -0.48 2.78 -14.66
N ALA A 200 -1.43 3.30 -15.43
CA ALA A 200 -2.80 3.53 -14.98
C ALA A 200 -3.51 2.39 -14.21
N ASP A 201 -3.21 1.10 -14.40
CA ASP A 201 -3.87 -0.02 -13.71
C ASP A 201 -2.99 -1.28 -13.47
N LEU A 202 -1.68 -1.12 -13.29
CA LEU A 202 -0.73 -2.25 -13.07
C LEU A 202 -1.06 -3.12 -11.84
N GLY A 203 -1.58 -2.51 -10.76
CA GLY A 203 -1.90 -3.19 -9.49
C GLY A 203 -3.32 -3.73 -9.41
N GLY A 204 -4.01 -3.86 -10.55
CA GLY A 204 -5.42 -4.24 -10.62
C GLY A 204 -6.37 -3.05 -10.45
N CYS A 205 -7.38 -2.98 -11.32
CA CYS A 205 -8.54 -2.13 -11.12
C CYS A 205 -9.53 -2.90 -10.24
N ALA A 206 -9.86 -2.41 -9.03
CA ALA A 206 -11.00 -2.93 -8.27
C ALA A 206 -12.36 -2.59 -8.95
N MET A 207 -12.32 -1.77 -10.00
CA MET A 207 -13.48 -1.34 -10.75
C MET A 207 -13.42 -1.94 -12.14
N VAL A 208 -14.53 -2.58 -12.53
CA VAL A 208 -14.94 -2.63 -13.93
C VAL A 208 -15.23 -1.19 -14.33
N SER A 209 -14.19 -0.42 -14.65
CA SER A 209 -14.36 0.84 -15.35
C SER A 209 -14.52 0.48 -16.83
N PRO A 210 -15.58 0.91 -17.52
CA PRO A 210 -15.73 0.69 -18.96
C PRO A 210 -14.69 1.46 -19.79
N TYR A 211 -13.81 2.25 -19.15
CA TYR A 211 -12.58 2.74 -19.75
C TYR A 211 -11.39 1.87 -19.37
N ASP A 212 -11.48 0.60 -19.77
CA ASP A 212 -10.33 0.00 -20.43
C ASP A 212 -10.02 0.88 -21.67
N SER A 213 -9.36 2.01 -21.41
CA SER A 213 -8.80 2.85 -22.46
C SER A 213 -7.82 1.97 -23.24
N VAL A 214 -7.66 2.25 -24.52
CA VAL A 214 -6.64 1.64 -25.39
C VAL A 214 -5.27 1.54 -24.69
N GLU A 215 -4.96 2.45 -23.76
CA GLU A 215 -3.74 2.46 -22.96
C GLU A 215 -3.68 1.38 -21.87
N ASN A 216 -4.82 0.97 -21.29
CA ASN A 216 -4.94 -0.15 -20.35
C ASN A 216 -5.05 -1.50 -21.07
N THR A 217 -5.87 -1.57 -22.12
CA THR A 217 -6.13 -2.79 -22.90
C THR A 217 -4.89 -3.32 -23.64
N VAL A 218 -3.95 -2.44 -24.00
CA VAL A 218 -2.74 -2.80 -24.76
C VAL A 218 -1.59 -3.28 -23.86
N LEU A 219 -1.45 -2.78 -22.63
CA LEU A 219 -0.25 -2.98 -21.80
C LEU A 219 -0.49 -3.75 -20.50
N ASN A 220 -1.72 -3.89 -20.00
CA ASN A 220 -2.00 -4.51 -18.69
C ASN A 220 -2.68 -5.90 -18.74
N HIS A 221 -2.91 -6.49 -19.92
CA HIS A 221 -3.66 -7.76 -20.06
C HIS A 221 -2.82 -8.96 -20.55
N SER A 222 -1.59 -9.08 -20.08
CA SER A 222 -0.90 -10.38 -20.11
C SER A 222 -1.17 -11.14 -18.82
N ILE A 223 -2.13 -12.06 -18.88
CA ILE A 223 -2.36 -13.20 -17.97
C ILE A 223 -3.01 -12.86 -16.60
N GLY A 224 -4.32 -13.17 -16.48
CA GLY A 224 -4.98 -13.44 -15.19
C GLY A 224 -5.60 -12.24 -14.46
N ARG A 225 -6.85 -11.89 -14.80
CA ARG A 225 -7.69 -11.02 -13.94
C ARG A 225 -8.00 -11.75 -12.62
N GLN A 226 -7.31 -11.38 -11.55
CA GLN A 226 -7.82 -11.51 -10.19
C GLN A 226 -7.79 -10.13 -9.54
N GLY A 227 -8.96 -9.63 -9.15
CA GLY A 227 -9.09 -8.37 -8.43
C GLY A 227 -8.27 -8.45 -7.15
N THR A 228 -7.09 -7.85 -7.17
CA THR A 228 -6.18 -7.78 -6.03
C THR A 228 -5.82 -6.32 -5.80
N LEU A 229 -5.50 -6.01 -4.55
CA LEU A 229 -5.23 -4.66 -4.09
C LEU A 229 -3.77 -4.29 -4.44
N TYR A 230 -3.59 -3.29 -5.30
CA TYR A 230 -2.48 -2.30 -5.42
C TYR A 230 -0.99 -2.72 -5.30
N SER A 231 -0.63 -4.00 -5.41
CA SER A 231 0.78 -4.41 -5.61
C SER A 231 1.02 -4.89 -7.05
N ALA A 232 2.11 -4.45 -7.67
CA ALA A 232 2.61 -5.01 -8.92
C ALA A 232 3.99 -5.62 -8.66
N ASP A 233 4.29 -6.76 -9.29
CA ASP A 233 5.61 -7.38 -9.19
C ASP A 233 6.60 -6.80 -10.24
N ILE A 234 7.90 -7.04 -10.02
CA ILE A 234 8.97 -6.56 -10.91
C ILE A 234 8.80 -7.12 -12.32
N SER A 235 8.37 -8.39 -12.45
CA SER A 235 8.15 -9.03 -13.75
C SER A 235 7.10 -8.31 -14.57
N THR A 236 6.00 -7.86 -13.96
CA THR A 236 4.92 -7.15 -14.65
C THR A 236 5.42 -5.80 -15.18
N ALA A 237 6.22 -5.07 -14.40
CA ALA A 237 6.83 -3.83 -14.86
C ALA A 237 7.83 -4.05 -16.02
N GLN A 238 8.67 -5.09 -15.92
CA GLN A 238 9.61 -5.45 -16.98
C GLN A 238 8.90 -5.87 -18.28
N ASN A 239 7.79 -6.60 -18.17
CA ASN A 239 6.98 -6.99 -19.32
C ASN A 239 6.43 -5.76 -20.06
N ILE A 240 5.96 -4.74 -19.34
CA ILE A 240 5.49 -3.49 -19.97
C ILE A 240 6.63 -2.77 -20.70
N ASP A 241 7.80 -2.65 -20.07
CA ASP A 241 8.95 -2.00 -20.70
C ASP A 241 9.35 -2.75 -21.99
N GLN A 242 9.39 -4.08 -21.96
CA GLN A 242 9.64 -4.93 -23.14
C GLN A 242 8.56 -4.76 -24.22
N MET A 243 7.28 -4.72 -23.83
CA MET A 243 6.17 -4.48 -24.76
C MET A 243 6.33 -3.12 -25.45
N ILE A 244 6.65 -2.06 -24.71
CA ILE A 244 6.88 -0.72 -25.26
C ILE A 244 8.06 -0.71 -26.23
N GLU A 245 9.14 -1.42 -25.93
CA GLU A 245 10.29 -1.58 -26.83
C GLU A 245 9.88 -2.28 -28.14
N CYS A 246 9.09 -3.35 -28.07
CA CYS A 246 8.57 -4.05 -29.25
C CYS A 246 7.76 -3.16 -30.19
N LEU A 247 7.09 -2.12 -29.68
CA LEU A 247 6.27 -1.21 -30.49
C LEU A 247 7.10 -0.35 -31.46
N SER A 248 8.42 -0.24 -31.27
CA SER A 248 9.30 0.59 -32.12
C SER A 248 8.73 2.01 -32.31
N LEU A 249 8.39 2.67 -31.21
CA LEU A 249 7.70 3.97 -31.20
C LEU A 249 8.61 5.10 -31.72
N THR A 250 8.01 6.07 -32.42
CA THR A 250 8.72 7.33 -32.68
C THR A 250 8.90 8.11 -31.38
N GLN A 251 9.86 9.04 -31.34
CA GLN A 251 10.08 9.88 -30.15
C GLN A 251 8.80 10.58 -29.68
N LYS A 252 8.00 11.12 -30.62
CA LYS A 252 6.71 11.76 -30.31
C LYS A 252 5.69 10.76 -29.73
N GLN A 253 5.64 9.54 -30.26
CA GLN A 253 4.76 8.48 -29.76
C GLN A 253 5.18 8.05 -28.34
N SER A 254 6.48 7.85 -28.12
CA SER A 254 7.04 7.47 -26.82
C SER A 254 6.73 8.52 -25.75
N VAL A 255 6.95 9.81 -26.03
CA VAL A 255 6.67 10.90 -25.08
C VAL A 255 5.19 10.95 -24.71
N ILE A 256 4.29 10.87 -25.71
CA ILE A 256 2.85 10.93 -25.46
C ILE A 256 2.35 9.68 -24.72
N LEU A 257 2.85 8.49 -25.08
CA LEU A 257 2.55 7.25 -24.35
C LEU A 257 3.02 7.34 -22.91
N HIS A 258 4.25 7.80 -22.65
CA HIS A 258 4.78 7.95 -21.30
C HIS A 258 3.93 8.91 -20.44
N LEU A 259 3.50 10.04 -21.02
CA LEU A 259 2.60 10.97 -20.33
C LEU A 259 1.22 10.35 -20.07
N ARG A 260 0.69 9.58 -21.02
CA ARG A 260 -0.57 8.84 -20.82
C ARG A 260 -0.44 7.80 -19.71
N LEU A 261 0.65 7.02 -19.73
CA LEU A 261 0.98 6.05 -18.69
C LEU A 261 1.01 6.74 -17.34
N SER A 262 1.73 7.86 -17.23
CA SER A 262 1.83 8.72 -16.03
C SER A 262 0.51 9.36 -15.57
N GLY A 263 -0.62 9.10 -16.24
CA GLY A 263 -1.96 9.53 -15.86
C GLY A 263 -2.41 10.87 -16.44
N TYR A 264 -1.62 11.53 -17.30
CA TYR A 264 -2.03 12.80 -17.91
C TYR A 264 -3.10 12.58 -18.98
N GLY A 265 -4.27 13.22 -18.84
CA GLY A 265 -5.29 13.21 -19.89
C GLY A 265 -4.85 13.97 -21.16
N PHE A 266 -5.47 13.68 -22.31
CA PHE A 266 -5.11 14.30 -23.60
C PHE A 266 -5.07 15.84 -23.59
N LYS A 267 -5.96 16.49 -22.81
CA LYS A 267 -5.99 17.94 -22.66
C LYS A 267 -4.76 18.46 -21.91
N ALA A 268 -4.34 17.76 -20.86
CA ALA A 268 -3.14 18.12 -20.10
C ALA A 268 -1.88 17.91 -20.95
N ILE A 269 -1.82 16.80 -21.70
CA ILE A 269 -0.73 16.52 -22.65
C ILE A 269 -0.65 17.62 -23.71
N SER A 270 -1.79 18.05 -24.24
CA SER A 270 -1.83 19.10 -25.27
C SER A 270 -1.26 20.42 -24.77
N THR A 271 -1.59 20.82 -23.53
CA THR A 271 -1.00 22.00 -22.89
C THR A 271 0.49 21.82 -22.63
N TYR A 272 0.90 20.66 -22.11
CA TYR A 272 2.30 20.39 -21.76
C TYR A 272 3.23 20.38 -22.98
N LEU A 273 2.77 19.84 -24.11
CA LEU A 273 3.58 19.71 -25.33
C LEU A 273 3.33 20.82 -26.37
N GLY A 274 2.41 21.75 -26.11
CA GLY A 274 2.05 22.80 -27.07
C GLY A 274 1.41 22.28 -28.36
N ILE A 275 0.62 21.20 -28.28
CA ILE A 275 -0.08 20.58 -29.44
C ILE A 275 -1.60 20.65 -29.23
N THR A 276 -2.40 20.23 -30.21
CA THR A 276 -3.85 20.06 -30.02
C THR A 276 -4.18 18.73 -29.33
N SER A 277 -5.29 18.65 -28.58
CA SER A 277 -5.74 17.40 -27.97
C SER A 277 -6.03 16.31 -29.02
N GLU A 278 -6.50 16.71 -30.20
CA GLU A 278 -6.73 15.83 -31.35
C GLU A 278 -5.43 15.24 -31.90
N ALA A 279 -4.34 16.04 -31.95
CA ALA A 279 -3.02 15.54 -32.34
C ALA A 279 -2.48 14.52 -31.32
N ALA A 280 -2.72 14.73 -30.02
CA ALA A 280 -2.35 13.76 -28.99
C ALA A 280 -3.12 12.44 -29.14
N ARG A 281 -4.46 12.50 -29.34
CA ARG A 281 -5.29 11.32 -29.59
C ARG A 281 -4.89 10.58 -30.86
N SER A 282 -4.64 11.30 -31.96
CA SER A 282 -4.21 10.71 -33.23
C SER A 282 -2.86 9.99 -33.10
N THR A 283 -1.93 10.57 -32.32
CA THR A 283 -0.65 9.91 -32.02
C THR A 283 -0.86 8.60 -31.25
N MET A 284 -1.76 8.57 -30.26
CA MET A 284 -2.10 7.34 -29.53
C MET A 284 -2.81 6.29 -30.39
N LYS A 285 -3.65 6.67 -31.36
CA LYS A 285 -4.17 5.73 -32.37
C LYS A 285 -3.05 5.08 -33.18
N GLY A 286 -1.97 5.81 -33.45
CA GLY A 286 -0.77 5.25 -34.08
C GLY A 286 -0.05 4.22 -33.21
N VAL A 287 0.07 4.50 -31.90
CA VAL A 287 0.63 3.55 -30.91
C VAL A 287 -0.22 2.28 -30.84
N GLN A 288 -1.54 2.42 -30.81
CA GLN A 288 -2.49 1.31 -30.80
C GLN A 288 -2.37 0.38 -32.01
N LYS A 289 -2.24 0.96 -33.21
CA LYS A 289 -2.03 0.15 -34.43
C LYS A 289 -0.76 -0.68 -34.36
N LYS A 290 0.32 -0.09 -33.83
CA LYS A 290 1.60 -0.78 -33.60
C LYS A 290 1.44 -1.89 -32.56
N ALA A 291 0.65 -1.67 -31.52
CA ALA A 291 0.38 -2.69 -30.52
C ALA A 291 -0.38 -3.89 -31.08
N ILE A 292 -1.46 -3.65 -31.83
CA ILE A 292 -2.23 -4.73 -32.47
C ILE A 292 -1.33 -5.57 -33.39
N SER A 293 -0.38 -4.93 -34.08
CA SER A 293 0.50 -5.62 -35.02
C SER A 293 1.71 -6.30 -34.37
N ALA A 294 2.24 -5.77 -33.25
CA ALA A 294 3.48 -6.24 -32.65
C ALA A 294 3.28 -7.14 -31.42
N LEU A 295 2.18 -7.00 -30.66
CA LEU A 295 2.06 -7.58 -29.31
C LEU A 295 1.24 -8.88 -29.23
N GLN A 296 0.94 -9.55 -30.35
CA GLN A 296 0.20 -10.83 -30.39
C GLN A 296 -1.02 -10.84 -29.44
N LEU A 297 -1.82 -9.77 -29.50
CA LEU A 297 -2.94 -9.58 -28.58
C LEU A 297 -4.05 -10.60 -28.90
N PRO A 298 -4.73 -11.16 -27.88
CA PRO A 298 -5.95 -11.93 -28.06
C PRO A 298 -7.02 -11.22 -28.90
N ASP A 299 -7.77 -11.98 -29.71
CA ASP A 299 -8.76 -11.44 -30.66
C ASP A 299 -9.80 -10.52 -30.00
N TYR A 300 -10.25 -10.85 -28.78
CA TYR A 300 -11.21 -10.02 -28.04
C TYR A 300 -10.64 -8.63 -27.68
N LEU A 301 -9.33 -8.52 -27.43
CA LEU A 301 -8.67 -7.23 -27.17
C LEU A 301 -8.50 -6.47 -28.47
N ILE A 302 -8.14 -7.15 -29.57
CA ILE A 302 -8.05 -6.52 -30.90
C ILE A 302 -9.41 -5.92 -31.28
N GLU A 303 -10.49 -6.66 -31.06
CA GLU A 303 -11.86 -6.20 -31.29
C GLU A 303 -12.20 -4.98 -30.42
N GLN A 304 -11.92 -5.02 -29.11
CA GLN A 304 -12.13 -3.86 -28.21
C GLN A 304 -11.34 -2.62 -28.65
N LEU A 305 -10.09 -2.82 -29.07
CA LEU A 305 -9.23 -1.76 -29.56
C LEU A 305 -9.77 -1.12 -30.84
N GLN A 306 -10.32 -1.93 -31.74
CA GLN A 306 -10.88 -1.46 -33.00
C GLN A 306 -12.30 -0.88 -32.84
N THR A 307 -13.07 -1.34 -31.84
CA THR A 307 -14.48 -0.98 -31.61
C THR A 307 -14.68 0.29 -30.80
N VAL A 308 -13.65 1.13 -30.59
CA VAL A 308 -13.80 2.49 -30.04
C VAL A 308 -14.52 3.40 -31.06
N ASN A 309 -15.77 3.05 -31.34
CA ASN A 309 -16.74 3.78 -32.09
C ASN A 309 -17.54 4.60 -31.07
N HIS A 310 -17.47 5.93 -31.20
CA HIS A 310 -18.24 6.87 -30.42
C HIS A 310 -19.73 6.81 -30.78
N ASN A 311 -20.42 5.71 -30.45
CA ASN A 311 -21.87 5.76 -30.37
C ASN A 311 -22.22 6.47 -29.06
N ASN A 312 -22.30 7.80 -29.12
CA ASN A 312 -22.70 8.70 -28.02
C ASN A 312 -24.16 8.48 -27.55
N LYS A 313 -24.79 7.34 -27.88
CA LYS A 313 -26.18 7.03 -27.57
C LYS A 313 -26.24 5.75 -26.75
N LEU A 314 -26.69 5.90 -25.51
CA LEU A 314 -27.09 4.79 -24.64
C LEU A 314 -28.09 3.90 -25.38
N THR A 315 -27.81 2.60 -25.43
CA THR A 315 -28.74 1.60 -25.94
C THR A 315 -29.95 1.46 -25.01
N ASN A 316 -31.02 0.82 -25.48
CA ASN A 316 -32.18 0.55 -24.62
C ASN A 316 -31.82 -0.36 -23.44
N ASN A 317 -30.84 -1.26 -23.61
CA ASN A 317 -30.33 -2.11 -22.55
C ASN A 317 -29.59 -1.27 -21.49
N ASP A 318 -28.70 -0.37 -21.93
CA ASP A 318 -27.98 0.54 -21.02
C ASP A 318 -28.95 1.39 -20.18
N LYS A 319 -30.03 1.89 -20.80
CA LYS A 319 -31.05 2.67 -20.10
C LYS A 319 -31.79 1.84 -19.03
N ALA A 320 -32.00 0.54 -19.26
CA ALA A 320 -32.60 -0.36 -18.28
C ALA A 320 -31.63 -0.64 -17.12
N THR A 321 -30.36 -0.92 -17.43
CA THR A 321 -29.31 -1.14 -16.42
C THR A 321 -29.07 0.11 -15.56
N ILE A 322 -29.07 1.31 -16.15
CA ILE A 322 -28.96 2.58 -15.42
C ILE A 322 -30.09 2.75 -14.39
N LYS A 323 -31.33 2.39 -14.74
CA LYS A 323 -32.47 2.48 -13.83
C LYS A 323 -32.33 1.48 -12.69
N GLN A 324 -32.01 0.23 -13.01
CA GLN A 324 -31.78 -0.81 -12.00
C GLN A 324 -30.68 -0.41 -11.00
N MET A 325 -29.53 0.08 -11.50
CA MET A 325 -28.46 0.56 -10.62
C MET A 325 -28.90 1.74 -9.75
N PHE A 326 -29.76 2.63 -10.25
CA PHE A 326 -30.28 3.70 -9.41
C PHE A 326 -31.22 3.18 -8.32
N ASP A 327 -32.10 2.23 -8.67
CA ASP A 327 -33.02 1.59 -7.73
C ASP A 327 -32.27 0.76 -6.67
N ASP A 328 -31.13 0.16 -7.04
CA ASP A 328 -30.22 -0.57 -6.15
C ASP A 328 -29.38 0.37 -5.24
N GLY A 329 -29.57 1.69 -5.33
CA GLY A 329 -28.97 2.69 -4.43
C GLY A 329 -27.66 3.29 -4.89
N TYR A 330 -27.21 3.03 -6.12
CA TYR A 330 -25.98 3.64 -6.65
C TYR A 330 -26.17 5.13 -6.98
N THR A 331 -25.16 5.94 -6.70
CA THR A 331 -25.23 7.39 -6.96
C THR A 331 -25.21 7.70 -8.46
N MET A 332 -25.91 8.74 -8.90
CA MET A 332 -25.89 9.16 -10.31
C MET A 332 -24.47 9.53 -10.82
N ALA A 333 -23.56 9.94 -9.93
CA ALA A 333 -22.18 10.23 -10.29
C ALA A 333 -21.43 8.93 -10.63
N TYR A 334 -21.59 7.90 -9.79
CA TYR A 334 -21.06 6.57 -10.02
C TYR A 334 -21.62 5.95 -11.31
N ILE A 335 -22.93 6.01 -11.52
CA ILE A 335 -23.56 5.47 -12.73
C ILE A 335 -23.10 6.25 -13.99
N ALA A 336 -22.92 7.57 -13.89
CA ALA A 336 -22.43 8.38 -15.01
C ALA A 336 -21.02 7.99 -15.45
N GLU A 337 -20.16 7.72 -14.49
CA GLU A 337 -18.80 7.23 -14.71
C GLU A 337 -18.79 5.86 -15.40
N GLN A 338 -19.69 4.96 -14.97
CA GLN A 338 -19.91 3.62 -15.54
C GLN A 338 -20.48 3.60 -16.96
N PHE A 339 -21.02 4.69 -17.50
CA PHE A 339 -21.65 4.70 -18.83
C PHE A 339 -21.10 5.75 -19.81
N ASN A 340 -20.06 6.49 -19.42
CA ASN A 340 -19.46 7.58 -20.23
C ASN A 340 -20.38 8.68 -20.65
N VAL A 341 -21.28 9.02 -19.75
CA VAL A 341 -22.24 10.06 -20.02
C VAL A 341 -22.24 11.04 -18.87
N SER A 342 -22.62 12.27 -19.15
CA SER A 342 -22.74 13.26 -18.08
C SER A 342 -23.73 12.79 -17.02
N LYS A 343 -23.54 13.22 -15.76
CA LYS A 343 -24.54 13.05 -14.69
C LYS A 343 -25.93 13.53 -15.13
N MET A 344 -25.98 14.54 -16.02
CA MET A 344 -27.22 15.00 -16.62
C MET A 344 -27.87 14.01 -17.59
N THR A 345 -27.09 13.20 -18.30
CA THR A 345 -27.62 12.14 -19.15
C THR A 345 -28.24 11.03 -18.31
N ILE A 346 -27.60 10.61 -17.21
CA ILE A 346 -28.17 9.64 -16.25
C ILE A 346 -29.46 10.19 -15.64
N SER A 347 -29.44 11.45 -15.20
CA SER A 347 -30.65 12.13 -14.70
C SER A 347 -31.78 12.14 -15.72
N ARG A 348 -31.50 12.29 -17.03
CA ARG A 348 -32.52 12.23 -18.09
C ARG A 348 -33.10 10.82 -18.27
N VAL A 349 -32.29 9.78 -18.13
CA VAL A 349 -32.73 8.38 -18.23
C VAL A 349 -33.64 8.00 -17.05
N ILE A 350 -33.28 8.42 -15.84
CA ILE A 350 -34.06 8.16 -14.62
C ILE A 350 -35.38 8.94 -14.64
N ASN A 351 -35.33 10.24 -14.96
CA ASN A 351 -36.49 11.13 -14.91
C ASN A 351 -37.37 11.12 -16.19
N GLY A 352 -37.08 10.25 -17.16
CA GLY A 352 -37.95 9.99 -18.30
C GLY A 352 -38.18 11.14 -19.31
N ARG A 353 -37.23 12.09 -19.45
CA ARG A 353 -37.39 13.17 -20.46
C ARG A 353 -37.13 12.64 -21.87
N LYS A 354 -38.08 12.82 -22.79
CA LYS A 354 -37.96 12.45 -24.22
C LYS A 354 -36.71 13.09 -24.85
N ASP A 355 -35.98 12.29 -25.63
CA ASP A 355 -34.83 12.74 -26.43
C ASP A 355 -35.24 13.93 -27.31
N ARG A 356 -34.38 14.96 -27.44
CA ARG A 356 -34.61 16.08 -28.37
C ARG A 356 -34.79 15.51 -29.77
N GLN A 357 -35.98 15.65 -30.34
CA GLN A 357 -36.19 15.43 -31.77
C GLN A 357 -35.32 16.45 -32.51
N VAL A 358 -34.38 15.94 -33.30
CA VAL A 358 -33.60 16.75 -34.23
C VAL A 358 -34.59 17.26 -35.27
N GLY A 359 -34.76 18.58 -35.34
CA GLY A 359 -35.56 19.22 -36.39
C GLY A 359 -35.07 18.79 -37.77
N LYS A 360 -36.03 18.52 -38.66
CA LYS A 360 -35.79 18.22 -40.08
C LYS A 360 -35.03 19.34 -40.78
#